data_AF-A0A024UQX5-F1
#
_entry.id   AF-A0A024UQX5-F1
#
_cell.length_a   1.000
_cell.length_b   1.000
_cell.length_c   1.000
_cell.angle_alpha   90.00
_cell.angle_beta   90.00
_cell.angle_gamma   90.00
#
_symmetry.space_group_name_H-M   'P 1'
#
loop_
_entity.id
_entity.type
_entity.pdbx_description
1 polymer ?
#
loop_
_entity_poly.entity_id
_entity_poly.type
_entity_poly.pdbx_seq_one_letter_code
_entity_poly.pdbx_strand_id
1 'polypeptide(L)'
;MESRSMPKDFEELIDTVATSEDLAQTLVHAKRHNSASKATERRREQCRVSQKSFRERKKKEQEGIESTVQSLEEEVQRLEAQKAMLVRCVPLSTILVHQPDFDGGVPTKLVRKYISVFKTGYIPSKRRMSERQEKFLRSIAHESINYNGSIGIQSILSNWERYTNSFASVNMEALSCDVMKTDDGAIVKGVTKSTLKMSRQSIGLFFPNCPEVLKPSLVQMFCMGRASSVNKWCRSAKISSSLPRCTGLSTNTTSCPSSLAVPILRMGS
;
A
#
# COMPACT_ATOMS: atom_id res chain seq x y z
N MET A 1 -48.91 68.93 88.49
CA MET A 1 -47.93 67.83 88.63
C MET A 1 -48.73 66.60 88.98
N GLU A 2 -48.94 65.71 88.01
CA GLU A 2 -49.59 64.42 88.29
C GLU A 2 -48.90 63.38 87.42
N SER A 3 -47.89 62.77 88.01
CA SER A 3 -47.04 61.76 87.39
C SER A 3 -47.85 60.46 87.30
N ARG A 4 -48.31 60.09 86.09
CA ARG A 4 -48.87 58.75 85.85
C ARG A 4 -47.76 57.72 86.06
N SER A 5 -47.77 57.08 87.22
CA SER A 5 -46.95 55.91 87.52
C SER A 5 -47.31 54.78 86.57
N MET A 6 -46.31 54.27 85.85
CA MET A 6 -46.42 53.02 85.10
C MET A 6 -46.77 51.87 86.08
N PRO A 7 -47.65 50.93 85.67
CA PRO A 7 -47.93 49.74 86.47
C PRO A 7 -46.68 48.85 86.54
N LYS A 8 -46.29 48.49 87.77
CA LYS A 8 -45.08 47.70 88.09
C LYS A 8 -45.02 46.35 87.35
N ASP A 9 -46.19 45.82 87.00
CA ASP A 9 -46.37 44.56 86.27
C ASP A 9 -45.81 44.62 84.84
N PHE A 10 -45.68 45.82 84.25
CA PHE A 10 -45.13 46.00 82.90
C PHE A 10 -43.60 46.09 82.91
N GLU A 11 -43.02 46.60 84.00
CA GLU A 11 -41.57 46.70 84.20
C GLU A 11 -40.98 45.31 84.47
N GLU A 12 -41.69 44.47 85.23
CA GLU A 12 -41.34 43.08 85.48
C GLU A 12 -41.47 42.19 84.23
N LEU A 13 -42.46 42.45 83.36
CA LEU A 13 -42.60 41.75 82.08
C LEU A 13 -41.49 42.12 81.07
N ILE A 14 -41.06 43.38 81.06
CA ILE A 14 -39.93 43.84 80.24
C ILE A 14 -38.61 43.26 80.77
N ASP A 15 -38.41 43.22 82.09
CA ASP A 15 -37.22 42.61 82.70
C ASP A 15 -37.19 41.08 82.52
N THR A 16 -38.33 40.39 82.57
CA THR A 16 -38.41 38.93 82.32
C THR A 16 -38.16 38.58 80.84
N VAL A 17 -38.61 39.43 79.91
CA VAL A 17 -38.28 39.31 78.48
C VAL A 17 -36.81 39.65 78.22
N ALA A 18 -36.25 40.64 78.93
CA ALA A 18 -34.85 41.04 78.82
C ALA A 18 -33.86 40.03 79.44
N THR A 19 -34.30 39.20 80.41
CA THR A 19 -33.47 38.18 81.09
C THR A 19 -33.74 36.73 80.66
N SER A 20 -34.67 36.48 79.72
CA SER A 20 -34.92 35.10 79.27
C SER A 20 -33.75 34.54 78.44
N GLU A 21 -32.80 33.92 79.14
CA GLU A 21 -31.64 33.23 78.54
C GLU A 21 -32.07 32.21 77.47
N ASP A 22 -33.23 31.58 77.62
CA ASP A 22 -33.80 30.65 76.64
C ASP A 22 -34.13 31.30 75.29
N LEU A 23 -34.65 32.53 75.27
CA LEU A 23 -34.97 33.23 74.02
C LEU A 23 -33.68 33.70 73.32
N ALA A 24 -32.69 34.14 74.11
CA ALA A 24 -31.37 34.46 73.60
C ALA A 24 -30.65 33.21 73.03
N GLN A 25 -30.73 32.07 73.72
CA GLN A 25 -30.14 30.81 73.30
C GLN A 25 -30.81 30.24 72.03
N THR A 26 -32.14 30.31 71.93
CA THR A 26 -32.87 29.89 70.72
C THR A 26 -32.55 30.76 69.51
N LEU A 27 -32.43 32.09 69.68
CA LEU A 27 -31.99 32.99 68.61
C LEU A 27 -30.55 32.71 68.17
N VAL A 28 -29.64 32.41 69.09
CA VAL A 28 -28.26 32.02 68.77
C VAL A 28 -28.23 30.69 68.01
N HIS A 29 -29.03 29.70 68.43
CA HIS A 29 -29.16 28.42 67.73
C HIS A 29 -29.74 28.59 66.31
N ALA A 30 -30.79 29.40 66.16
CA ALA A 30 -31.40 29.69 64.86
C ALA A 30 -30.43 30.43 63.93
N LYS A 31 -29.65 31.38 64.46
CA LYS A 31 -28.63 32.11 63.69
C LYS A 31 -27.48 31.20 63.25
N ARG A 32 -27.05 30.26 64.11
CA ARG A 32 -26.06 29.22 63.78
C ARG A 32 -26.57 28.22 62.75
N HIS A 33 -27.83 27.80 62.85
CA HIS A 33 -28.45 26.90 61.88
C HIS A 33 -28.60 27.58 60.50
N ASN A 34 -29.02 28.85 60.48
CA ASN A 34 -29.14 29.63 59.25
C ASN A 34 -27.76 29.89 58.61
N SER A 35 -26.73 30.22 59.40
CA SER A 35 -25.37 30.38 58.86
C SER A 35 -24.79 29.06 58.34
N ALA A 36 -25.04 27.93 59.00
CA ALA A 36 -24.67 26.60 58.53
C ALA A 36 -25.42 26.20 57.25
N SER A 37 -26.72 26.51 57.15
CA SER A 37 -27.52 26.31 55.93
C SER A 37 -26.99 27.15 54.76
N LYS A 38 -26.67 28.43 54.99
CA LYS A 38 -26.06 29.30 53.97
C LYS A 38 -24.67 28.83 53.56
N ALA A 39 -23.87 28.30 54.49
CA ALA A 39 -22.56 27.75 54.20
C ALA A 39 -22.64 26.46 53.35
N THR A 40 -23.59 25.58 53.65
CA THR A 40 -23.83 24.36 52.86
C THR A 40 -24.36 24.67 51.47
N GLU A 41 -25.24 25.65 51.33
CA GLU A 41 -25.78 26.11 50.04
C GLU A 41 -24.69 26.76 49.17
N ARG A 42 -23.82 27.60 49.74
CA ARG A 42 -22.63 28.13 49.06
C ARG A 42 -21.69 27.01 48.59
N ARG A 43 -21.48 25.98 49.42
CA ARG A 43 -20.63 24.83 49.05
C ARG A 43 -21.22 24.01 47.90
N ARG A 44 -22.55 23.83 47.88
CA ARG A 44 -23.25 23.16 46.77
C ARG A 44 -23.09 23.94 45.47
N GLU A 45 -23.26 25.26 45.50
CA GLU A 45 -23.09 26.09 44.31
C GLU A 45 -21.64 26.08 43.82
N GLN A 46 -20.65 26.15 44.73
CA GLN A 46 -19.24 26.00 44.36
C GLN A 46 -18.93 24.63 43.73
N CYS A 47 -19.47 23.54 44.27
CA CYS A 47 -19.33 22.22 43.65
C CYS A 47 -19.97 22.16 42.26
N ARG A 48 -21.15 22.77 42.09
CA ARG A 48 -21.86 22.83 40.80
C ARG A 48 -21.05 23.58 39.75
N VAL A 49 -20.55 24.78 40.11
CA VAL A 49 -19.71 25.60 39.23
C VAL A 49 -18.41 24.88 38.91
N SER A 50 -17.73 24.31 39.91
CA SER A 50 -16.47 23.59 39.71
C SER A 50 -16.64 22.36 38.82
N GLN A 51 -17.71 21.57 39.01
CA GLN A 51 -18.03 20.44 38.12
C GLN A 51 -18.34 20.89 36.70
N LYS A 52 -19.09 21.99 36.52
CA LYS A 52 -19.38 22.54 35.19
C LYS A 52 -18.09 22.98 34.50
N SER A 53 -17.26 23.77 35.18
CA SER A 53 -15.97 24.24 34.64
C SER A 53 -14.99 23.09 34.36
N PHE A 54 -14.99 22.04 35.18
CA PHE A 54 -14.19 20.85 34.92
C PHE A 54 -14.64 20.12 33.65
N ARG A 55 -15.96 19.92 33.48
CA ARG A 55 -16.54 19.32 32.27
C ARG A 55 -16.24 20.15 31.03
N GLU A 56 -16.37 21.47 31.11
CA GLU A 56 -16.04 22.38 30.01
C GLU A 56 -14.55 22.33 29.64
N ARG A 57 -13.64 22.32 30.62
CA ARG A 57 -12.20 22.15 30.37
C ARG A 57 -11.89 20.83 29.69
N LYS A 58 -12.47 19.73 30.18
CA LYS A 58 -12.29 18.40 29.58
C LYS A 58 -12.85 18.31 28.16
N LYS A 59 -14.01 18.93 27.90
CA LYS A 59 -14.59 19.02 26.55
C LYS A 59 -13.68 19.79 25.61
N LYS A 60 -13.17 20.95 26.05
CA LYS A 60 -12.27 21.79 25.25
C LYS A 60 -10.92 21.11 24.97
N GLU A 61 -10.39 20.38 25.95
CA GLU A 61 -9.20 19.55 25.78
C GLU A 61 -9.43 18.46 24.73
N GLN A 62 -10.57 17.75 24.81
CA GLN A 62 -10.94 16.72 23.85
C GLN A 62 -11.10 17.29 22.43
N GLU A 63 -11.82 18.41 22.28
CA GLU A 63 -11.98 19.11 21.00
C GLU A 63 -10.62 19.56 20.42
N GLY A 64 -9.70 20.01 21.28
CA GLY A 64 -8.34 20.37 20.86
C GLY A 64 -7.52 19.17 20.37
N ILE A 65 -7.64 18.03 21.04
CA ILE A 65 -7.00 16.78 20.61
C ILE A 65 -7.57 16.33 19.27
N GLU A 66 -8.90 16.30 19.12
CA GLU A 66 -9.56 15.90 17.87
C GLU A 66 -9.15 16.79 16.69
N SER A 67 -9.12 18.12 16.89
CA SER A 67 -8.65 19.06 15.87
C SER A 67 -7.18 18.82 15.48
N THR A 68 -6.33 18.50 16.46
CA THR A 68 -4.91 18.22 16.20
C THR A 68 -4.73 16.91 15.43
N VAL A 69 -5.47 15.86 15.79
CA VAL A 69 -5.45 14.57 15.07
C VAL A 69 -5.89 14.78 13.64
N GLN A 70 -6.99 15.50 13.41
CA GLN A 70 -7.47 15.78 12.06
C GLN A 70 -6.43 16.54 11.22
N SER A 71 -5.81 17.57 11.79
CA SER A 71 -4.75 18.33 11.10
C SER A 71 -3.53 17.45 10.76
N LEU A 72 -3.14 16.55 11.65
CA LEU A 72 -2.04 15.63 11.41
C LEU A 72 -2.38 14.59 10.34
N GLU A 73 -3.61 14.05 10.33
CA GLU A 73 -4.06 13.12 9.30
C GLU A 73 -4.05 13.77 7.91
N GLU A 74 -4.51 15.02 7.80
CA GLU A 74 -4.43 15.81 6.57
C GLU A 74 -2.98 16.06 6.13
N GLU A 75 -2.09 16.39 7.07
CA GLU A 75 -0.66 16.59 6.83
C GLU A 75 0.01 15.31 6.31
N VAL A 76 -0.30 14.16 6.93
CA VAL A 76 0.20 12.83 6.51
C VAL A 76 -0.29 12.52 5.11
N GLN A 77 -1.58 12.68 4.83
CA GLN A 77 -2.12 12.45 3.47
C GLN A 77 -1.44 13.36 2.43
N ARG A 78 -1.22 14.64 2.76
CA ARG A 78 -0.50 15.59 1.89
C ARG A 78 0.93 15.14 1.63
N LEU A 79 1.65 14.75 2.68
CA LEU A 79 3.04 14.30 2.58
C LEU A 79 3.16 12.98 1.82
N GLU A 80 2.23 12.05 2.00
CA GLU A 80 2.18 10.80 1.23
C GLU A 80 1.91 11.05 -0.25
N ALA A 81 0.98 11.97 -0.58
CA ALA A 81 0.73 12.39 -1.95
C ALA A 81 1.95 13.06 -2.58
N GLN A 82 2.64 13.94 -1.84
CA GLN A 82 3.86 14.60 -2.30
C GLN A 82 5.01 13.60 -2.50
N LYS A 83 5.18 12.65 -1.58
CA LYS A 83 6.13 11.54 -1.72
C LYS A 83 5.83 10.71 -2.97
N ALA A 84 4.57 10.34 -3.20
CA ALA A 84 4.17 9.58 -4.38
C ALA A 84 4.49 10.33 -5.69
N MET A 85 4.29 11.65 -5.70
CA MET A 85 4.63 12.53 -6.82
C MET A 85 6.15 12.58 -7.06
N LEU A 86 6.93 12.86 -6.01
CA LEU A 86 8.40 12.92 -6.10
C LEU A 86 9.00 11.57 -6.53
N VAL A 87 8.48 10.46 -6.00
CA VAL A 87 8.91 9.11 -6.38
C VAL A 87 8.73 8.85 -7.88
N ARG A 88 7.76 9.47 -8.55
CA ARG A 88 7.57 9.37 -10.01
C ARG A 88 8.53 10.25 -10.80
N CYS A 89 8.87 11.42 -10.28
CA CYS A 89 9.69 12.41 -10.97
C CYS A 89 11.21 12.18 -10.84
N VAL A 90 11.67 11.38 -9.89
CA VAL A 90 13.12 11.16 -9.68
C VAL A 90 13.65 10.13 -10.69
N PRO A 91 14.59 10.51 -11.57
CA PRO A 91 15.24 9.59 -12.50
C PRO A 91 16.00 8.48 -11.77
N LEU A 92 16.00 7.27 -12.34
CA LEU A 92 16.73 6.12 -11.78
C LEU A 92 18.23 6.44 -11.59
N SER A 93 18.83 7.22 -12.49
CA SER A 93 20.23 7.67 -12.37
C SER A 93 20.50 8.41 -11.07
N THR A 94 19.57 9.25 -10.62
CA THR A 94 19.67 9.98 -9.34
C THR A 94 19.52 9.05 -8.14
N ILE A 95 18.64 8.03 -8.24
CA ILE A 95 18.47 7.02 -7.18
C ILE A 95 19.74 6.19 -7.03
N LEU A 96 20.36 5.76 -8.14
CA LEU A 96 21.55 4.93 -8.13
C LEU A 96 22.81 5.66 -7.62
N VAL A 97 22.84 6.99 -7.68
CA VAL A 97 23.91 7.80 -7.04
C VAL A 97 23.82 7.74 -5.52
N HIS A 98 22.61 7.75 -4.97
CA HIS A 98 22.39 7.75 -3.51
C HIS A 98 22.18 6.35 -2.91
N GLN A 99 21.74 5.39 -3.71
CA GLN A 99 21.57 3.98 -3.37
C GLN A 99 22.10 3.11 -4.52
N PRO A 100 23.43 2.89 -4.58
CA PRO A 100 24.02 2.04 -5.62
C PRO A 100 23.52 0.59 -5.55
N ASP A 101 23.08 0.13 -4.37
CA ASP A 101 22.50 -1.20 -4.15
C ASP A 101 20.98 -1.27 -4.44
N PHE A 102 20.39 -0.22 -5.02
CA PHE A 102 18.96 -0.21 -5.35
C PHE A 102 18.66 -1.30 -6.39
N ASP A 103 18.13 -2.44 -5.92
CA ASP A 103 17.86 -3.64 -6.73
C ASP A 103 16.67 -3.50 -7.69
N GLY A 104 16.10 -2.29 -7.80
CA GLY A 104 14.88 -1.95 -8.54
C GLY A 104 13.58 -2.33 -7.82
N GLY A 105 13.66 -2.74 -6.55
CA GLY A 105 12.52 -2.94 -5.66
C GLY A 105 11.62 -4.12 -6.03
N VAL A 106 10.34 -4.03 -5.65
CA VAL A 106 9.33 -5.06 -5.88
C VAL A 106 9.20 -5.47 -7.37
N PRO A 107 9.17 -4.54 -8.35
CA PRO A 107 9.06 -4.90 -9.77
C PRO A 107 10.20 -5.79 -10.25
N THR A 108 11.45 -5.49 -9.89
CA THR A 108 12.60 -6.30 -10.32
C THR A 108 12.59 -7.68 -9.69
N LYS A 109 12.25 -7.76 -8.40
CA LYS A 109 12.12 -9.06 -7.70
C LYS A 109 11.08 -9.94 -8.39
N LEU A 110 9.98 -9.35 -8.84
CA LEU A 110 8.92 -10.04 -9.58
C LEU A 110 9.42 -10.58 -10.93
N VAL A 111 10.15 -9.77 -11.70
CA VAL A 111 10.72 -10.18 -12.99
C VAL A 111 11.79 -11.26 -12.82
N ARG A 112 12.70 -11.11 -11.85
CA ARG A 112 13.68 -12.17 -11.52
C ARG A 112 12.99 -13.45 -11.10
N LYS A 113 11.90 -13.35 -10.33
CA LYS A 113 11.09 -14.51 -9.94
C LYS A 113 10.42 -15.16 -11.13
N TYR A 114 9.86 -14.38 -12.06
CA TYR A 114 9.31 -14.88 -13.32
C TYR A 114 10.36 -15.66 -14.11
N ILE A 115 11.54 -15.07 -14.30
CA ILE A 115 12.65 -15.73 -15.01
C ILE A 115 13.03 -17.05 -14.32
N SER A 116 13.12 -17.05 -12.99
CA SER A 116 13.42 -18.25 -12.20
C SER A 116 12.33 -19.33 -12.31
N VAL A 117 11.05 -18.94 -12.29
CA VAL A 117 9.90 -19.86 -12.36
C VAL A 117 9.80 -20.50 -13.74
N PHE A 118 10.12 -19.77 -14.80
CA PHE A 118 10.11 -20.27 -16.19
C PHE A 118 11.51 -20.67 -16.69
N LYS A 119 12.50 -20.81 -15.80
CA LYS A 119 13.89 -21.12 -16.15
C LYS A 119 13.99 -22.32 -17.09
N THR A 120 13.21 -23.38 -16.82
CA THR A 120 13.24 -24.64 -17.59
C THR A 120 12.09 -24.79 -18.59
N GLY A 121 11.41 -23.68 -18.92
CA GLY A 121 10.21 -23.70 -19.76
C GLY A 121 8.94 -24.08 -19.00
N TYR A 122 7.90 -24.46 -19.77
CA TYR A 122 6.58 -24.85 -19.26
C TYR A 122 6.18 -26.18 -19.87
N ILE A 123 5.86 -27.15 -19.01
CA ILE A 123 5.46 -28.50 -19.41
C ILE A 123 4.13 -28.82 -18.73
N PRO A 124 2.99 -28.77 -19.45
CA PRO A 124 1.67 -28.99 -18.86
C PRO A 124 1.55 -30.33 -18.12
N SER A 125 2.18 -31.38 -18.66
CA SER A 125 2.16 -32.73 -18.08
C SER A 125 2.84 -32.83 -16.71
N LYS A 126 3.73 -31.88 -16.35
CA LYS A 126 4.35 -31.80 -15.02
C LYS A 126 3.44 -31.03 -14.06
N ARG A 127 2.31 -31.64 -13.69
CA ARG A 127 1.22 -31.03 -12.90
C ARG A 127 1.66 -30.10 -11.76
N ARG A 128 2.54 -30.57 -10.86
CA ARG A 128 3.04 -29.75 -9.74
C ARG A 128 3.78 -28.48 -10.18
N MET A 129 4.56 -28.56 -11.25
CA MET A 129 5.31 -27.42 -11.79
C MET A 129 4.40 -26.49 -12.58
N SER A 130 3.52 -27.04 -13.42
CA SER A 130 2.60 -26.27 -14.25
C SER A 130 1.58 -25.50 -13.41
N GLU A 131 1.00 -26.11 -12.37
CA GLU A 131 0.12 -25.44 -11.40
C GLU A 131 0.83 -24.29 -10.67
N ARG A 132 2.11 -24.49 -10.28
CA ARG A 132 2.91 -23.44 -9.62
C ARG A 132 3.17 -22.27 -10.56
N GLN A 133 3.51 -22.55 -11.82
CA GLN A 133 3.78 -21.54 -12.84
C GLN A 133 2.51 -20.74 -13.17
N GLU A 134 1.37 -21.42 -13.33
CA GLU A 134 0.08 -20.77 -13.59
C GLU A 134 -0.39 -19.94 -12.39
N LYS A 135 -0.35 -20.49 -11.17
CA LYS A 135 -0.71 -19.76 -9.94
C LYS A 135 0.18 -18.52 -9.77
N PHE A 136 1.46 -18.64 -10.08
CA PHE A 136 2.37 -17.49 -10.06
C PHE A 136 1.92 -16.42 -11.07
N LEU A 137 1.66 -16.78 -12.34
CA LEU A 137 1.17 -15.81 -13.33
C LEU A 137 -0.13 -15.12 -12.90
N ARG A 138 -1.10 -15.88 -12.37
CA ARG A 138 -2.37 -15.33 -11.87
C ARG A 138 -2.17 -14.36 -10.71
N SER A 139 -1.12 -14.54 -9.91
CA SER A 139 -0.83 -13.63 -8.79
C SER A 139 -0.12 -12.34 -9.19
N ILE A 140 0.39 -12.24 -10.42
CA ILE A 140 1.25 -11.12 -10.84
C ILE A 140 0.76 -10.38 -12.08
N ALA A 141 -0.15 -10.99 -12.86
CA ALA A 141 -0.63 -10.47 -14.12
C ALA A 141 -2.16 -10.33 -14.12
N HIS A 142 -2.64 -9.18 -14.57
CA HIS A 142 -4.06 -8.95 -14.83
C HIS A 142 -4.65 -9.94 -15.81
N GLU A 143 -5.93 -10.25 -15.62
CA GLU A 143 -6.69 -11.22 -16.40
C GLU A 143 -6.72 -10.89 -17.90
N SER A 144 -6.69 -9.60 -18.25
CA SER A 144 -6.63 -9.11 -19.63
C SER A 144 -5.22 -8.68 -20.09
N ILE A 145 -4.15 -9.28 -19.56
CA ILE A 145 -2.77 -9.01 -19.99
C ILE A 145 -2.62 -9.15 -21.52
N ASN A 146 -2.10 -8.13 -22.18
CA ASN A 146 -1.74 -8.26 -23.60
C ASN A 146 -0.30 -8.79 -23.70
N TYR A 147 -0.17 -9.95 -24.34
CA TYR A 147 1.10 -10.61 -24.64
C TYR A 147 1.11 -11.01 -26.11
N ASN A 148 2.06 -10.49 -26.90
CA ASN A 148 2.16 -10.77 -28.34
C ASN A 148 0.86 -10.52 -29.14
N GLY A 149 0.09 -9.50 -28.77
CA GLY A 149 -1.18 -9.20 -29.43
C GLY A 149 -2.33 -10.14 -29.05
N SER A 150 -2.07 -11.12 -28.16
CA SER A 150 -3.09 -11.99 -27.58
C SER A 150 -3.40 -11.56 -26.14
N ILE A 151 -4.63 -11.78 -25.69
CA ILE A 151 -5.11 -11.37 -24.37
C ILE A 151 -5.11 -12.57 -23.42
N GLY A 152 -4.70 -12.34 -22.18
CA GLY A 152 -4.80 -13.27 -21.07
C GLY A 152 -3.57 -14.13 -20.83
N ILE A 153 -3.52 -14.68 -19.63
CA ILE A 153 -2.40 -15.47 -19.10
C ILE A 153 -2.14 -16.73 -19.94
N GLN A 154 -3.19 -17.31 -20.52
CA GLN A 154 -3.08 -18.50 -21.37
C GLN A 154 -2.17 -18.25 -22.58
N SER A 155 -2.16 -17.03 -23.13
CA SER A 155 -1.28 -16.65 -24.23
C SER A 155 0.21 -16.80 -23.88
N ILE A 156 0.57 -16.52 -22.62
CA ILE A 156 1.94 -16.66 -22.11
C ILE A 156 2.28 -18.15 -21.94
N LEU A 157 1.36 -18.92 -21.34
CA LEU A 157 1.54 -20.36 -21.11
C LEU A 157 1.68 -21.13 -22.43
N SER A 158 0.80 -20.89 -23.39
CA SER A 158 0.87 -21.51 -24.73
C SER A 158 2.16 -21.13 -25.45
N ASN A 159 2.70 -19.93 -25.25
CA ASN A 159 3.96 -19.55 -25.84
C ASN A 159 5.14 -20.34 -25.25
N TRP A 160 5.17 -20.49 -23.92
CA TRP A 160 6.17 -21.32 -23.25
C TRP A 160 6.05 -22.80 -23.60
N GLU A 161 4.83 -23.29 -23.75
CA GLU A 161 4.58 -24.65 -24.22
C GLU A 161 5.15 -24.86 -25.62
N ARG A 162 4.91 -23.93 -26.56
CA ARG A 162 5.51 -23.98 -27.90
C ARG A 162 7.03 -24.03 -27.86
N TYR A 163 7.68 -23.22 -27.04
CA TYR A 163 9.14 -23.28 -26.86
C TYR A 163 9.58 -24.63 -26.33
N THR A 164 8.91 -25.14 -25.30
CA THR A 164 9.31 -26.39 -24.64
C THR A 164 9.05 -27.62 -25.50
N ASN A 165 8.06 -27.56 -26.40
CA ASN A 165 7.78 -28.61 -27.39
C ASN A 165 8.69 -28.52 -28.62
N SER A 166 9.15 -27.32 -28.97
CA SER A 166 10.00 -27.11 -30.15
C SER A 166 11.47 -27.44 -29.89
N PHE A 167 11.94 -27.36 -28.64
CA PHE A 167 13.35 -27.56 -28.27
C PHE A 167 13.50 -28.76 -27.31
N ALA A 168 14.61 -29.48 -27.42
CA ALA A 168 14.92 -30.59 -26.51
C ALA A 168 15.12 -30.14 -25.05
N SER A 169 15.61 -28.91 -24.88
CA SER A 169 15.81 -28.28 -23.59
C SER A 169 15.75 -26.76 -23.74
N VAL A 170 15.16 -26.11 -22.75
CA VAL A 170 15.05 -24.66 -22.61
C VAL A 170 15.64 -24.29 -21.27
N ASN A 171 16.61 -23.37 -21.26
CA ASN A 171 17.14 -22.77 -20.04
C ASN A 171 17.15 -21.25 -20.18
N MET A 172 16.66 -20.52 -19.18
CA MET A 172 16.63 -19.06 -19.17
C MET A 172 17.27 -18.50 -17.89
N GLU A 173 18.14 -17.51 -18.07
CA GLU A 173 18.89 -16.87 -16.99
C GLU A 173 18.77 -15.34 -17.08
N ALA A 174 18.62 -14.68 -15.93
CA ALA A 174 18.61 -13.22 -15.85
C ALA A 174 20.06 -12.72 -15.86
N LEU A 175 20.41 -11.85 -16.81
CA LEU A 175 21.74 -11.20 -16.87
C LEU A 175 21.70 -9.84 -16.18
N SER A 176 20.72 -9.00 -16.53
CA SER A 176 20.50 -7.70 -15.89
C SER A 176 19.02 -7.37 -15.82
N CYS A 177 18.63 -6.51 -14.89
CA CYS A 177 17.28 -5.97 -14.80
C CYS A 177 17.34 -4.52 -14.31
N ASP A 178 16.82 -3.61 -15.12
CA ASP A 178 16.77 -2.17 -14.88
C ASP A 178 15.30 -1.72 -14.76
N VAL A 179 15.00 -0.76 -13.88
CA VAL A 179 13.63 -0.27 -13.68
C VAL A 179 13.50 1.19 -14.11
N MET A 180 12.67 1.42 -15.11
CA MET A 180 12.26 2.75 -15.55
C MET A 180 10.91 3.07 -14.92
N LYS A 181 10.83 4.17 -14.18
CA LYS A 181 9.53 4.70 -13.74
C LYS A 181 8.92 5.52 -14.86
N THR A 182 7.61 5.39 -15.02
CA THR A 182 6.80 6.15 -15.97
C THR A 182 5.56 6.69 -15.25
N ASP A 183 4.90 7.68 -15.84
CA ASP A 183 3.66 8.23 -15.30
C ASP A 183 2.58 7.16 -15.11
N ASP A 184 2.58 6.13 -15.96
CA ASP A 184 1.60 5.04 -15.90
C ASP A 184 2.01 3.86 -15.01
N GLY A 185 3.23 3.87 -14.46
CA GLY A 185 3.74 2.83 -13.54
C GLY A 185 5.20 2.45 -13.78
N ALA A 186 5.61 1.26 -13.33
CA ALA A 186 6.99 0.80 -13.43
C ALA A 186 7.20 -0.10 -14.65
N ILE A 187 8.22 0.19 -15.46
CA ILE A 187 8.68 -0.64 -16.56
C ILE A 187 10.02 -1.26 -16.17
N VAL A 188 10.09 -2.59 -16.15
CA VAL A 188 11.35 -3.32 -15.94
C VAL A 188 11.89 -3.75 -17.29
N LYS A 189 13.12 -3.36 -17.62
CA LYS A 189 13.89 -3.89 -18.75
C LYS A 189 14.80 -4.99 -18.21
N GLY A 190 14.59 -6.23 -18.63
CA GLY A 190 15.44 -7.36 -18.24
C GLY A 190 16.15 -7.94 -19.44
N VAL A 191 17.47 -8.12 -19.32
CA VAL A 191 18.27 -8.85 -20.27
C VAL A 191 18.33 -10.30 -19.80
N THR A 192 17.89 -11.22 -20.65
CA THR A 192 17.89 -12.66 -20.37
C THR A 192 18.76 -13.40 -21.37
N LYS A 193 19.51 -14.38 -20.87
CA LYS A 193 20.20 -15.37 -21.69
C LYS A 193 19.34 -16.61 -21.79
N SER A 194 19.02 -17.01 -23.00
CA SER A 194 18.27 -18.22 -23.30
C SER A 194 19.18 -19.23 -23.99
N THR A 195 19.34 -20.39 -23.38
CA THR A 195 20.04 -21.54 -23.95
C THR A 195 19.00 -22.54 -24.41
N LEU A 196 18.92 -22.76 -25.73
CA LEU A 196 17.95 -23.65 -26.36
C LEU A 196 18.69 -24.79 -27.01
N LYS A 197 18.37 -26.03 -26.63
CA LYS A 197 18.96 -27.23 -27.26
C LYS A 197 18.05 -27.69 -28.39
N MET A 198 18.54 -27.64 -29.62
CA MET A 198 17.81 -28.17 -30.77
C MET A 198 17.88 -29.70 -30.81
N SER A 199 16.75 -30.35 -31.07
CA SER A 199 16.68 -31.76 -31.48
C SER A 199 16.54 -31.87 -32.99
N ARG A 200 16.59 -33.10 -33.50
CA ARG A 200 16.23 -33.40 -34.89
C ARG A 200 14.82 -32.93 -35.25
N GLN A 201 13.89 -33.06 -34.31
CA GLN A 201 12.52 -32.56 -34.46
C GLN A 201 12.51 -31.03 -34.57
N SER A 202 13.27 -30.31 -33.73
CA SER A 202 13.41 -28.85 -33.83
C SER A 202 13.86 -28.43 -35.23
N ILE A 203 14.86 -29.11 -35.79
CA ILE A 203 15.37 -28.81 -37.13
C ILE A 203 14.31 -29.10 -38.19
N GLY A 204 13.56 -30.19 -38.06
CA GLY A 204 12.44 -30.48 -38.97
C GLY A 204 11.34 -29.41 -38.91
N LEU A 205 11.11 -28.81 -37.73
CA LEU A 205 10.12 -27.75 -37.55
C LEU A 205 10.59 -26.41 -38.13
N PHE A 206 11.85 -26.02 -37.89
CA PHE A 206 12.39 -24.74 -38.36
C PHE A 206 12.90 -24.76 -39.80
N PHE A 207 13.38 -25.91 -40.26
CA PHE A 207 13.93 -26.13 -41.58
C PHE A 207 13.26 -27.34 -42.24
N PRO A 208 11.96 -27.23 -42.61
CA PRO A 208 11.18 -28.34 -43.15
C PRO A 208 11.80 -28.95 -44.40
N ASN A 209 12.49 -28.14 -45.21
CA ASN A 209 13.14 -28.56 -46.45
C ASN A 209 14.60 -29.03 -46.26
N CYS A 210 15.08 -29.17 -45.02
CA CYS A 210 16.44 -29.62 -44.76
C CYS A 210 16.60 -31.12 -45.11
N PRO A 211 17.58 -31.51 -45.94
CA PRO A 211 17.90 -32.90 -46.22
C PRO A 211 18.18 -33.70 -44.95
N GLU A 212 17.66 -34.93 -44.86
CA GLU A 212 17.79 -35.81 -43.68
C GLU A 212 19.25 -36.10 -43.30
N VAL A 213 20.14 -36.14 -44.30
CA VAL A 213 21.59 -36.38 -44.15
C VAL A 213 22.28 -35.22 -43.42
N LEU A 214 21.78 -33.99 -43.56
CA LEU A 214 22.37 -32.80 -42.92
C LEU A 214 21.86 -32.58 -41.49
N LYS A 215 20.72 -33.17 -41.12
CA LYS A 215 20.09 -32.97 -39.80
C LYS A 215 21.02 -33.36 -38.64
N PRO A 216 21.73 -34.51 -38.63
CA PRO A 216 22.64 -34.87 -37.55
C PRO A 216 23.77 -33.85 -37.35
N SER A 217 24.39 -33.38 -38.45
CA SER A 217 25.46 -32.38 -38.40
C SER A 217 24.97 -31.04 -37.86
N LEU A 218 23.77 -30.63 -38.26
CA LEU A 218 23.14 -29.40 -37.76
C LEU A 218 22.76 -29.51 -36.28
N VAL A 219 22.25 -30.67 -35.81
CA VAL A 219 22.00 -30.88 -34.36
C VAL A 219 23.29 -30.69 -33.57
N GLN A 220 24.40 -31.28 -34.03
CA GLN A 220 25.70 -31.18 -33.36
C GLN A 220 26.21 -29.73 -33.33
N MET A 221 26.03 -28.99 -34.43
CA MET A 221 26.43 -27.58 -34.53
C MET A 221 25.57 -26.66 -33.64
N PHE A 222 24.25 -26.83 -33.66
CA PHE A 222 23.32 -25.97 -32.92
C PHE A 222 23.19 -26.31 -31.42
N CYS A 223 23.67 -27.47 -30.97
CA CYS A 223 23.74 -27.81 -29.54
C CYS A 223 24.58 -26.82 -28.71
N MET A 224 25.38 -25.96 -29.35
CA MET A 224 26.19 -24.92 -28.69
C MET A 224 25.60 -23.49 -28.81
N GLY A 225 24.44 -23.34 -29.45
CA GLY A 225 23.81 -22.04 -29.69
C GLY A 225 23.39 -21.33 -28.40
N ARG A 226 23.74 -20.06 -28.27
CA ARG A 226 23.29 -19.17 -27.18
C ARG A 226 22.53 -18.00 -27.78
N ALA A 227 21.35 -17.71 -27.25
CA ALA A 227 20.57 -16.54 -27.62
C ALA A 227 20.50 -15.56 -26.44
N SER A 228 20.74 -14.28 -26.70
CA SER A 228 20.49 -13.20 -25.74
C SER A 228 19.25 -12.45 -26.19
N SER A 229 18.32 -12.20 -25.27
CA SER A 229 17.07 -11.49 -25.56
C SER A 229 16.88 -10.36 -24.54
N VAL A 230 16.42 -9.21 -25.03
CA VAL A 230 16.03 -8.08 -24.19
C VAL A 230 14.52 -8.06 -24.09
N ASN A 231 14.03 -8.27 -22.88
CA ASN A 231 12.61 -8.32 -22.56
C ASN A 231 12.20 -7.05 -21.79
N LYS A 232 11.00 -6.57 -22.05
CA LYS A 232 10.41 -5.44 -21.30
C LYS A 232 9.15 -5.91 -20.58
N TRP A 233 9.03 -5.56 -19.31
CA TRP A 233 7.85 -5.81 -18.50
C TRP A 233 7.26 -4.47 -18.09
N CYS A 234 5.98 -4.22 -18.34
CA CYS A 234 5.32 -2.96 -17.96
C CYS A 234 4.23 -3.23 -16.93
N ARG A 235 4.23 -2.49 -15.82
CA ARG A 235 3.12 -2.44 -14.86
C ARG A 235 2.35 -1.12 -15.05
N SER A 236 1.08 -1.19 -15.45
CA SER A 236 0.25 0.02 -15.67
C SER A 236 -0.87 0.13 -14.63
N ALA A 237 -1.08 1.33 -14.09
CA ALA A 237 -2.09 1.62 -13.07
C ALA A 237 -3.41 2.22 -13.61
N LYS A 238 -3.58 2.40 -14.93
CA LYS A 238 -4.81 2.98 -15.51
C LYS A 238 -5.54 2.00 -16.43
N ILE A 239 -6.76 1.67 -16.06
CA ILE A 239 -7.83 1.24 -16.98
C ILE A 239 -8.57 2.54 -17.35
N SER A 240 -8.32 3.09 -18.53
CA SER A 240 -9.16 4.15 -19.10
C SER A 240 -9.21 4.03 -20.62
N SER A 241 -10.43 4.09 -21.14
CA SER A 241 -10.92 3.64 -22.43
C SER A 241 -10.70 4.62 -23.59
N SER A 242 -9.59 5.35 -23.65
CA SER A 242 -9.30 6.25 -24.78
C SER A 242 -7.81 6.40 -25.04
N LEU A 243 -7.34 5.76 -26.11
CA LEU A 243 -6.17 5.98 -27.01
C LEU A 243 -5.07 7.01 -26.62
N PRO A 244 -3.78 6.81 -27.01
CA PRO A 244 -3.36 6.27 -28.31
C PRO A 244 -2.37 5.10 -28.28
N ARG A 245 -2.37 4.39 -29.42
CA ARG A 245 -1.37 3.41 -29.87
C ARG A 245 0.05 3.80 -29.47
N CYS A 246 0.71 2.95 -28.68
CA CYS A 246 2.17 2.84 -28.77
C CYS A 246 2.50 2.12 -30.08
N THR A 247 2.71 2.90 -31.13
CA THR A 247 3.35 2.45 -32.36
C THR A 247 4.82 2.18 -32.11
N GLY A 248 5.25 0.94 -32.38
CA GLY A 248 6.63 0.60 -32.74
C GLY A 248 7.66 0.58 -31.61
N LEU A 249 8.22 -0.60 -31.36
CA LEU A 249 9.55 -0.71 -30.76
C LEU A 249 10.29 -1.85 -31.47
N SER A 250 11.12 -1.44 -32.42
CA SER A 250 12.04 -2.25 -33.22
C SER A 250 12.90 -3.15 -32.33
N THR A 251 12.92 -4.45 -32.64
CA THR A 251 13.93 -5.38 -32.17
C THR A 251 15.12 -5.32 -33.12
N ASN A 252 16.20 -4.61 -32.74
CA ASN A 252 17.51 -4.84 -33.34
C ASN A 252 18.04 -6.17 -32.78
N THR A 253 17.71 -7.27 -33.47
CA THR A 253 18.33 -8.58 -33.27
C THR A 253 19.44 -8.75 -34.30
N THR A 254 20.69 -8.63 -33.87
CA THR A 254 21.83 -9.09 -34.67
C THR A 254 21.86 -10.62 -34.61
N SER A 255 21.71 -11.24 -35.78
CA SER A 255 21.93 -12.66 -36.12
C SER A 255 21.20 -13.72 -35.27
N CYS A 256 19.88 -13.83 -35.41
CA CYS A 256 19.12 -15.09 -35.33
C CYS A 256 17.75 -14.87 -36.00
N PRO A 257 17.14 -15.90 -36.61
CA PRO A 257 15.91 -15.74 -37.38
C PRO A 257 14.80 -15.17 -36.50
N SER A 258 14.07 -14.22 -37.07
CA SER A 258 13.04 -13.33 -36.49
C SER A 258 11.93 -14.02 -35.70
N SER A 259 11.89 -15.36 -35.69
CA SER A 259 10.94 -16.21 -34.97
C SER A 259 11.27 -16.41 -33.49
N LEU A 260 12.42 -15.93 -32.99
CA LEU A 260 12.90 -16.17 -31.62
C LEU A 260 12.81 -14.94 -30.70
N ALA A 261 12.12 -13.88 -31.13
CA ALA A 261 11.93 -12.68 -30.31
C ALA A 261 11.11 -13.02 -29.05
N VAL A 262 11.77 -13.00 -27.88
CA VAL A 262 11.06 -13.07 -26.61
C VAL A 262 10.39 -11.72 -26.37
N PRO A 263 9.08 -11.68 -26.08
CA PRO A 263 8.31 -10.45 -26.19
C PRO A 263 7.92 -9.81 -24.86
N ILE A 264 7.49 -8.55 -25.00
CA ILE A 264 7.11 -7.62 -23.95
C ILE A 264 5.91 -8.14 -23.15
N LEU A 265 6.05 -8.21 -21.82
CA LEU A 265 5.01 -8.62 -20.87
C LEU A 265 4.34 -7.39 -20.23
N ARG A 266 3.05 -7.17 -20.49
CA ARG A 266 2.30 -6.04 -19.90
C ARG A 266 1.50 -6.49 -18.68
N MET A 267 2.13 -6.48 -17.51
CA MET A 267 1.54 -6.93 -16.24
C MET A 267 0.53 -5.88 -15.73
N GLY A 268 -0.77 -6.12 -15.88
CA GLY A 268 -1.79 -5.28 -15.23
C GLY A 268 -1.98 -5.68 -13.76
N SER A 269 -2.73 -4.84 -13.03
CA SER A 269 -3.13 -4.95 -11.62
C SER A 269 -3.68 -6.31 -11.18
#